data_AF-A0A0S8H7L9-F1
#
_entry.id   AF-A0A0S8H7L9-F1
#
_cell.length_a   1.000
_cell.length_b   1.000
_cell.length_c   1.000
_cell.angle_alpha   90.00
_cell.angle_beta   90.00
_cell.angle_gamma   90.00
#
_symmetry.space_group_name_H-M   'P 1'
#
loop_
_entity.id
_entity.type
_entity.pdbx_description
1 polymer ?
#
loop_
_entity_poly.entity_id
_entity_poly.type
_entity_poly.pdbx_seq_one_letter_code
_entity_poly.pdbx_strand_id
1 'polypeptide(L)'
;MPLLLTPLSQPYATTPLTPNDWVAAYAQAFLYSPDERDAILLVGADDAYVLWVNGERLSERTGRHISVPDDLEVPVRLRAGWNRVLLKVADLDGGWAFMVRAADPTGELRWSARPH
;
A
#
# COMPACT_ATOMS: atom_id res chain seq x y z
N MET A 1 21.67 -36.35 11.29
CA MET A 1 20.40 -35.78 10.79
C MET A 1 19.58 -35.33 11.99
N PRO A 2 18.91 -34.16 12.01
CA PRO A 2 18.90 -33.08 11.02
C PRO A 2 19.59 -31.79 11.52
N LEU A 3 20.09 -31.01 10.55
CA LEU A 3 20.41 -29.59 10.70
C LEU A 3 19.09 -28.85 10.46
N LEU A 4 18.53 -28.18 11.47
CA LEU A 4 17.39 -27.28 11.25
C LEU A 4 17.98 -25.95 10.78
N LEU A 5 17.83 -25.64 9.49
CA LEU A 5 17.98 -24.29 8.96
C LEU A 5 16.81 -23.46 9.51
N THR A 6 17.03 -22.70 10.58
CA THR A 6 16.15 -21.57 10.91
C THR A 6 16.22 -20.57 9.76
N PRO A 7 15.09 -20.15 9.17
CA PRO A 7 15.11 -19.17 8.11
C PRO A 7 15.64 -17.85 8.65
N LEU A 8 16.49 -17.24 7.82
CA LEU A 8 17.07 -15.92 7.98
C LEU A 8 16.04 -14.93 8.54
N SER A 9 16.37 -14.35 9.69
CA SER A 9 15.66 -13.21 10.28
C SER A 9 15.43 -12.14 9.20
N GLN A 10 14.17 -11.93 8.83
CA GLN A 10 13.79 -10.87 7.91
C GLN A 10 14.19 -9.52 8.52
N PRO A 11 14.98 -8.68 7.82
CA PRO A 11 15.52 -7.43 8.37
C PRO A 11 14.49 -6.29 8.47
N TYR A 12 13.20 -6.59 8.50
CA TYR A 12 12.11 -5.60 8.59
C TYR A 12 11.26 -5.80 9.84
N ALA A 13 11.88 -6.11 10.98
CA ALA A 13 11.19 -6.20 12.26
C ALA A 13 10.72 -4.80 12.72
N THR A 14 9.68 -4.27 12.08
CA THR A 14 8.83 -3.24 12.64
C THR A 14 8.07 -3.86 13.80
N THR A 15 8.06 -3.22 14.97
CA THR A 15 7.21 -3.64 16.08
C THR A 15 5.80 -3.90 15.55
N PRO A 16 5.25 -5.12 15.72
CA PRO A 16 3.92 -5.41 15.20
C PRO A 16 2.91 -4.46 15.83
N LEU A 17 2.04 -3.88 15.00
CA LEU A 17 0.89 -3.11 15.46
C LEU A 17 0.05 -4.04 16.33
N THR A 18 -0.16 -3.70 17.60
CA THR A 18 -0.95 -4.53 18.53
C THR A 18 -2.15 -3.74 19.03
N PRO A 19 -3.37 -4.30 18.99
CA PRO A 19 -3.73 -5.62 18.41
C PRO A 19 -3.44 -5.69 16.89
N ASN A 20 -3.14 -6.88 16.39
CA ASN A 20 -2.86 -7.16 14.97
C ASN A 20 -3.95 -7.96 14.26
N ASP A 21 -4.80 -8.67 15.01
CA ASP A 21 -5.94 -9.43 14.48
C ASP A 21 -7.24 -8.64 14.62
N TRP A 22 -8.18 -8.85 13.70
CA TRP A 22 -9.49 -8.19 13.65
C TRP A 22 -9.37 -6.68 13.68
N VAL A 23 -8.42 -6.15 12.90
CA VAL A 23 -8.07 -4.73 12.89
C VAL A 23 -8.36 -4.08 11.57
N ALA A 24 -8.51 -2.76 11.62
CA ALA A 24 -8.41 -1.92 10.44
C ALA A 24 -7.32 -0.88 10.67
N ALA A 25 -6.44 -0.74 9.69
CA ALA A 25 -5.39 0.26 9.67
C ALA A 25 -5.59 1.23 8.50
N TYR A 26 -5.11 2.45 8.68
CA TYR A 26 -5.11 3.48 7.65
C TYR A 26 -3.68 3.97 7.43
N ALA A 27 -3.22 3.89 6.20
CA ALA A 27 -1.93 4.41 5.77
C ALA A 27 -2.16 5.60 4.84
N GLN A 28 -1.57 6.74 5.17
CA GLN A 28 -1.64 7.94 4.37
C GLN A 28 -0.25 8.36 3.90
N ALA A 29 -0.15 8.67 2.61
CA ALA A 29 1.01 9.29 2.01
C ALA A 29 0.57 10.33 0.98
N PHE A 30 1.54 11.07 0.45
CA PHE A 30 1.34 12.04 -0.60
C PHE A 30 2.24 11.66 -1.78
N LEU A 31 1.66 11.69 -2.98
CA LEU A 31 2.35 11.43 -4.23
C LEU A 31 2.44 12.74 -5.02
N TYR A 32 3.65 13.27 -5.16
CA TYR A 32 3.91 14.42 -6.01
C TYR A 32 3.91 13.98 -7.47
N SER A 33 3.23 14.76 -8.31
CA SER A 33 3.34 14.69 -9.76
C SER A 33 3.75 16.06 -10.31
N PRO A 34 4.71 16.15 -11.24
CA PRO A 34 5.15 17.45 -11.76
C PRO A 34 4.09 18.14 -12.64
N ASP A 35 3.14 17.38 -13.18
CA ASP A 35 2.03 17.86 -14.00
C ASP A 35 0.77 17.01 -13.78
N GLU A 36 -0.33 17.38 -14.44
CA GLU A 36 -1.54 16.56 -14.45
C GLU A 36 -1.38 15.41 -15.46
N ARG A 37 -1.54 14.17 -15.01
CA ARG A 37 -1.30 12.97 -15.85
C ARG A 37 -2.11 11.76 -15.41
N ASP A 38 -2.28 10.82 -16.33
CA ASP A 38 -2.74 9.47 -16.01
C ASP A 38 -1.55 8.65 -15.49
N ALA A 39 -1.80 7.85 -14.46
CA ALA A 39 -0.82 6.96 -13.86
C ALA A 39 -1.49 5.67 -13.39
N ILE A 40 -0.67 4.67 -13.06
CA ILE A 40 -1.12 3.43 -12.41
C ILE A 40 -0.55 3.36 -11.00
N LEU A 41 -1.42 3.10 -10.03
CA LEU A 41 -1.02 2.67 -8.70
C LEU A 41 -1.11 1.15 -8.61
N LEU A 42 -0.06 0.53 -8.09
CA LEU A 42 0.05 -0.90 -7.87
C LEU A 42 -0.21 -1.17 -6.39
N VAL A 43 -1.23 -1.97 -6.11
CA VAL A 43 -1.76 -2.18 -4.75
C VAL A 43 -1.68 -3.65 -4.38
N GLY A 44 -1.14 -3.93 -3.21
CA GLY A 44 -1.23 -5.21 -2.52
C GLY A 44 -1.80 -4.99 -1.12
N ALA A 45 -2.69 -5.88 -0.67
CA ALA A 45 -3.26 -5.83 0.66
C ALA A 45 -3.72 -7.20 1.13
N ASP A 46 -3.52 -7.42 2.43
CA ASP A 46 -3.98 -8.56 3.22
C ASP A 46 -4.77 -8.00 4.41
N ASP A 47 -6.07 -8.23 4.58
CA ASP A 47 -7.00 -8.95 3.69
C ASP A 47 -7.71 -7.98 2.71
N ALA A 48 -8.66 -7.20 3.24
CA ALA A 48 -9.52 -6.30 2.48
C ALA A 48 -8.93 -4.90 2.44
N TYR A 49 -9.20 -4.14 1.37
CA TYR A 49 -8.75 -2.75 1.29
C TYR A 49 -9.75 -1.82 0.62
N VAL A 50 -9.55 -0.53 0.87
CA VAL A 50 -10.15 0.55 0.08
C VAL A 50 -9.07 1.61 -0.15
N LEU A 51 -8.92 2.03 -1.41
CA LEU A 51 -7.97 3.05 -1.84
C LEU A 51 -8.70 4.33 -2.22
N TRP A 52 -8.24 5.45 -1.68
CA TRP A 52 -8.66 6.78 -2.09
C TRP A 52 -7.48 7.62 -2.57
N VAL A 53 -7.72 8.42 -3.60
CA VAL A 53 -6.79 9.49 -4.03
C VAL A 53 -7.55 10.80 -4.08
N ASN A 54 -7.00 11.83 -3.44
CA ASN A 54 -7.63 13.16 -3.31
C ASN A 54 -9.08 13.15 -2.76
N GLY A 55 -9.43 12.12 -1.98
CA GLY A 55 -10.76 11.93 -1.41
C GLY A 55 -11.73 11.13 -2.29
N GLU A 56 -11.35 10.80 -3.53
CA GLU A 56 -12.13 9.95 -4.42
C GLU A 56 -11.76 8.47 -4.20
N ARG A 57 -12.77 7.60 -4.07
CA ARG A 57 -12.58 6.16 -3.90
C ARG A 57 -12.29 5.53 -5.27
N LEU A 58 -11.08 5.02 -5.47
CA LEU A 58 -10.67 4.47 -6.77
C LEU A 58 -10.79 2.96 -6.86
N SER A 59 -10.54 2.25 -5.76
CA SER A 59 -10.58 0.79 -5.75
C SER A 59 -10.95 0.24 -4.38
N GLU A 60 -11.60 -0.91 -4.37
CA GLU A 60 -11.90 -1.67 -3.17
C GLU A 60 -11.84 -3.17 -3.45
N ARG A 61 -11.39 -3.93 -2.45
CA ARG A 61 -11.44 -5.40 -2.46
C ARG A 61 -11.87 -5.88 -1.09
N THR A 62 -12.84 -6.79 -1.07
CA THR A 62 -13.39 -7.40 0.15
C THR A 62 -13.03 -8.87 0.25
N GLY A 63 -13.15 -9.44 1.46
CA GLY A 63 -12.83 -10.84 1.72
C GLY A 63 -11.36 -11.05 2.03
N ARG A 64 -10.97 -12.32 2.20
CA ARG A 64 -9.60 -12.71 2.55
C ARG A 64 -8.70 -12.76 1.32
N HIS A 65 -7.51 -12.16 1.41
CA HIS A 65 -6.51 -12.12 0.34
C HIS A 65 -5.12 -12.03 0.95
N ILE A 66 -4.11 -12.45 0.21
CA ILE A 66 -2.71 -12.20 0.61
C ILE A 66 -2.18 -10.95 -0.09
N SER A 67 -1.28 -10.23 0.57
CA SER A 67 -0.57 -9.11 -0.05
C SER A 67 0.54 -9.62 -0.98
N VAL A 68 0.30 -9.54 -2.29
CA VAL A 68 1.31 -9.83 -3.33
C VAL A 68 1.86 -8.52 -3.90
N PRO A 69 3.17 -8.39 -4.13
CA PRO A 69 3.72 -7.23 -4.83
C PRO A 69 3.08 -7.06 -6.21
N ASP A 70 2.67 -5.83 -6.51
CA ASP A 70 2.10 -5.44 -7.80
C ASP A 70 0.82 -6.22 -8.21
N ASP A 71 0.05 -6.72 -7.24
CA ASP A 71 -1.15 -7.55 -7.43
C ASP A 71 -2.26 -6.86 -8.25
N LEU A 72 -2.57 -5.61 -7.92
CA LEU A 72 -3.66 -4.86 -8.56
C LEU A 72 -3.16 -3.58 -9.20
N GLU A 73 -3.50 -3.39 -10.48
CA GLU A 73 -3.31 -2.15 -11.21
C GLU A 73 -4.56 -1.26 -11.06
N VAL A 74 -4.39 -0.08 -10.46
CA VAL A 74 -5.46 0.90 -10.24
C VAL A 74 -5.14 2.17 -11.02
N PRO A 75 -5.87 2.46 -12.12
CA PRO A 75 -5.73 3.71 -12.85
C PRO A 75 -6.09 4.92 -12.00
N VAL A 76 -5.32 5.99 -12.11
CA VAL A 76 -5.56 7.26 -11.42
C VAL A 76 -5.22 8.45 -12.31
N ARG A 77 -6.04 9.50 -12.24
CA ARG A 77 -5.69 10.83 -12.75
C ARG A 77 -5.04 11.64 -11.63
N LEU A 78 -3.74 11.88 -11.74
CA LEU A 78 -2.99 12.72 -10.81
C LEU A 78 -3.14 14.19 -11.19
N ARG A 79 -3.28 15.05 -10.18
CA ARG A 79 -3.16 16.51 -10.33
C ARG A 79 -1.69 16.90 -10.28
N ALA A 80 -1.33 18.00 -10.93
CA ALA A 80 -0.03 18.63 -10.72
C ALA A 80 0.14 18.99 -9.22
N GLY A 81 1.33 18.74 -8.68
CA GLY A 81 1.63 18.88 -7.26
C GLY A 81 1.31 17.63 -6.45
N TRP A 82 1.00 17.83 -5.15
CA TRP A 82 0.79 16.73 -4.21
C TRP A 82 -0.63 16.15 -4.27
N ASN A 83 -0.71 14.84 -4.44
CA ASN A 83 -1.94 14.06 -4.40
C ASN A 83 -1.99 13.26 -3.10
N ARG A 84 -3.07 13.40 -2.32
CA ARG A 84 -3.23 12.62 -1.08
C ARG A 84 -3.65 11.20 -1.44
N VAL A 85 -2.89 10.20 -1.00
CA VAL A 85 -3.21 8.77 -1.14
C VAL A 85 -3.52 8.22 0.23
N LEU A 86 -4.70 7.61 0.38
CA LEU A 86 -5.15 6.96 1.61
C LEU A 86 -5.51 5.52 1.28
N LEU A 87 -4.90 4.57 2.00
CA LEU A 87 -5.26 3.17 1.96
C LEU A 87 -5.85 2.80 3.32
N LYS A 88 -7.05 2.22 3.31
CA LYS A 88 -7.57 1.44 4.43
C LYS A 88 -7.26 -0.02 4.16
N VAL A 89 -6.78 -0.73 5.17
CA VAL A 89 -6.66 -2.18 5.18
C VAL A 89 -7.46 -2.72 6.35
N ALA A 90 -8.19 -3.81 6.14
CA ALA A 90 -8.90 -4.52 7.20
C ALA A 90 -8.44 -5.98 7.18
N ASP A 91 -7.86 -6.41 8.29
CA ASP A 91 -7.27 -7.72 8.48
C ASP A 91 -8.06 -8.52 9.51
N LEU A 92 -8.25 -9.82 9.26
CA LEU A 92 -9.00 -10.69 10.16
C LEU A 92 -8.10 -11.35 11.19
N ASP A 93 -7.06 -12.05 10.77
CA ASP A 93 -6.15 -12.74 11.68
C ASP A 93 -4.81 -13.07 11.03
N GLY A 94 -3.79 -13.26 11.87
CA GLY A 94 -2.47 -13.69 11.46
C GLY A 94 -1.51 -12.51 11.26
N GLY A 95 -0.74 -12.57 10.19
CA GLY A 95 0.16 -11.49 9.81
C GLY A 95 -0.39 -10.83 8.56
N TRP A 96 -0.31 -9.51 8.49
CA TRP A 96 -0.79 -8.75 7.34
C TRP A 96 0.26 -7.79 6.83
N ALA A 97 0.11 -7.44 5.56
CA ALA A 97 0.94 -6.46 4.89
C ALA A 97 0.10 -5.67 3.89
N PHE A 98 0.63 -4.53 3.50
CA PHE A 98 0.08 -3.76 2.40
C PHE A 98 1.19 -3.05 1.65
N MET A 99 0.90 -2.73 0.40
CA MET A 99 1.80 -2.01 -0.49
C MET A 99 1.00 -1.09 -1.40
N VAL A 100 1.51 0.12 -1.59
CA VAL A 100 1.10 1.01 -2.66
C VAL A 100 2.34 1.54 -3.34
N ARG A 101 2.43 1.37 -4.66
CA ARG A 101 3.54 1.86 -5.48
C ARG A 101 2.99 2.59 -6.70
N ALA A 102 3.68 3.62 -7.16
CA ALA A 102 3.38 4.20 -8.47
C ALA A 102 4.19 3.48 -9.54
N ALA A 103 3.54 3.10 -10.65
CA ALA A 103 4.24 2.62 -11.83
C ALA A 103 4.89 3.82 -12.54
N ASP A 104 6.14 4.11 -12.19
CA ASP A 104 6.86 5.29 -12.65
C ASP A 104 8.24 4.90 -13.23
N PRO A 105 8.28 4.44 -14.49
CA PRO A 105 9.53 4.06 -15.14
C PRO A 105 10.47 5.26 -15.36
N THR A 106 9.94 6.48 -15.31
CA THR A 106 10.67 7.74 -15.53
C THR A 106 11.25 8.35 -14.25
N GLY A 107 10.76 7.95 -13.06
CA GLY A 107 11.22 8.46 -11.77
C GLY A 107 10.79 9.90 -11.47
N GLU A 108 9.69 10.37 -12.06
CA GLU A 108 9.18 11.74 -11.90
C GLU A 108 8.25 11.90 -10.70
N LEU A 109 7.64 10.82 -10.23
CA LEU A 109 6.72 10.81 -9.10
C LEU A 109 7.48 10.62 -7.79
N ARG A 110 7.05 11.33 -6.74
CA ARG A 110 7.76 11.31 -5.44
C ARG A 110 6.80 11.06 -4.29
N TRP A 111 7.13 10.09 -3.45
CA TRP A 111 6.38 9.82 -2.23
C TRP A 111 6.87 10.66 -1.06
N SER A 112 5.93 11.09 -0.21
CA SER A 112 6.24 11.75 1.05
C SER A 112 5.17 11.46 2.10
N ALA A 113 5.56 11.46 3.38
CA ALA A 113 4.61 11.41 4.48
C ALA A 113 3.86 12.74 4.68
N ARG A 114 4.39 13.85 4.14
CA ARG A 114 3.81 15.20 4.23
C ARG A 114 4.01 15.98 2.93
N PRO A 115 3.02 16.77 2.49
CA PRO A 115 3.24 17.70 1.40
C PRO A 115 4.22 18.79 1.83
N HIS A 116 5.07 19.25 0.93
CA HIS A 116 6.02 20.34 1.14
C HIS A 116 6.28 21.11 -0.16
#